data_AF-N9ZVM8-F1
#
_entry.id   AF-N9ZVM8-F1
#
_cell.length_a   1.000
_cell.length_b   1.000
_cell.length_c   1.000
_cell.angle_alpha   90.00
_cell.angle_beta   90.00
_cell.angle_gamma   90.00
#
_symmetry.space_group_name_H-M   'P 1'
#
loop_
_entity.id
_entity.type
_entity.pdbx_description
1 polymer ?
#
loop_
_entity_poly.entity_id
_entity_poly.type
_entity_poly.pdbx_seq_one_letter_code
_entity_poly.pdbx_strand_id
1 'polypeptide(L)'
;MEVLEQMRMLLREKAILFGQYEQETLRLDTDDLDAVDDIVDAVQARQALIDKINGLDRRIASIGEASAYGARCFHIGKNQCDYAGLTEAEQAVFRVGQEVFAIMTRIRELEDGIPGKMAVIQEQLQEKIKKNNVNGKFTGYLKQMGQGSKGVLYDKRR
;
A
#
# COMPACT_ATOMS: atom_id res chain seq x y z
N MET A 1 -3.22 15.58 33.56
CA MET A 1 -2.17 16.01 32.61
C MET A 1 -1.43 14.84 31.99
N GLU A 2 -1.00 13.84 32.77
CA GLU A 2 -0.26 12.66 32.25
C GLU A 2 -1.00 11.92 31.11
N VAL A 3 -2.30 11.65 31.28
CA VAL A 3 -3.13 10.96 30.27
C VAL A 3 -3.26 11.75 28.96
N LEU A 4 -3.38 13.08 29.04
CA LEU A 4 -3.50 13.95 27.87
C LEU A 4 -2.19 13.97 27.07
N GLU A 5 -1.05 14.03 27.77
CA GLU A 5 0.27 13.96 27.14
C GLU A 5 0.51 12.58 26.52
N GLN A 6 0.12 11.50 27.21
CA GLN A 6 0.20 10.15 26.66
C GLN A 6 -0.62 10.02 25.37
N MET A 7 -1.86 10.54 25.35
CA MET A 7 -2.69 10.60 24.14
C MET A 7 -1.98 11.38 23.03
N ARG A 8 -1.40 12.54 23.34
CA ARG A 8 -0.64 13.36 22.37
C ARG A 8 0.52 12.58 21.75
N MET A 9 1.30 11.89 22.57
CA MET A 9 2.46 11.13 22.13
C MET A 9 2.07 9.96 21.24
N LEU A 10 1.01 9.22 21.58
CA LEU A 10 0.50 8.15 20.72
C LEU A 10 -0.01 8.67 19.39
N LEU A 11 -0.69 9.82 19.36
CA LEU A 11 -1.14 10.43 18.11
C LEU A 11 0.03 10.92 17.24
N ARG A 12 1.11 11.42 17.85
CA ARG A 12 2.34 11.77 17.11
C ARG A 12 3.01 10.54 16.51
N GLU A 13 3.13 9.48 17.29
CA GLU A 13 3.65 8.19 16.81
C GLU A 13 2.78 7.67 15.65
N LYS A 14 1.46 7.80 15.78
CA LYS A 14 0.51 7.44 14.73
C LYS A 14 0.71 8.29 13.47
N ALA A 15 0.87 9.60 13.59
CA ALA A 15 1.16 10.49 12.46
C ALA A 15 2.45 10.07 11.72
N ILE A 16 3.51 9.72 12.45
CA ILE A 16 4.76 9.23 11.86
C ILE A 16 4.53 7.93 11.07
N LEU A 17 3.82 6.96 11.64
CA LEU A 17 3.54 5.69 10.95
C LEU A 17 2.65 5.88 9.72
N PHE A 18 1.66 6.78 9.79
CA PHE A 18 0.86 7.14 8.62
C PHE A 18 1.69 7.85 7.56
N GLY A 19 2.63 8.73 7.95
CA GLY A 19 3.56 9.35 7.01
C GLY A 19 4.47 8.32 6.32
N GLN A 20 4.94 7.30 7.04
CA GLN A 20 5.68 6.18 6.44
C GLN A 20 4.80 5.39 5.47
N TYR A 21 3.55 5.10 5.86
CA TYR A 21 2.60 4.40 5.01
C TYR A 21 2.30 5.19 3.73
N GLU A 22 2.19 6.52 3.83
CA GLU A 22 2.06 7.43 2.69
C GLU A 22 3.25 7.31 1.73
N GLN A 23 4.50 7.28 2.25
CA GLN A 23 5.69 7.07 1.42
C GLN A 23 5.68 5.72 0.70
N GLU A 24 5.31 4.64 1.40
CA GLU A 24 5.19 3.33 0.76
C GLU A 24 4.03 3.28 -0.26
N THR A 25 2.97 4.06 -0.04
CA THR A 25 1.86 4.18 -0.98
C THR A 25 2.28 4.93 -2.25
N LEU A 26 3.11 5.97 -2.13
CA LEU A 26 3.68 6.69 -3.29
C LEU A 26 4.53 5.78 -4.19
N ARG A 27 5.23 4.79 -3.62
CA ARG A 27 6.00 3.80 -4.41
C ARG A 27 5.13 2.95 -5.34
N LEU A 28 3.83 2.84 -5.04
CA LEU A 28 2.87 2.12 -5.86
C LEU A 28 2.27 3.00 -6.96
N ASP A 29 2.58 4.30 -6.96
CA ASP A 29 2.05 5.28 -7.90
C ASP A 29 2.78 5.24 -9.27
N THR A 30 3.01 4.05 -9.79
CA THR A 30 3.73 3.79 -11.05
C THR A 30 2.98 2.80 -11.93
N ASP A 31 3.06 2.97 -13.25
CA ASP A 31 2.57 2.05 -14.27
C ASP A 31 3.72 1.33 -15.02
N ASP A 32 4.95 1.44 -14.48
CA ASP A 32 6.14 0.80 -15.02
C ASP A 32 6.18 -0.69 -14.67
N LEU A 33 6.24 -1.54 -15.69
CA LEU A 33 6.34 -2.99 -15.55
C LEU A 33 7.68 -3.44 -14.93
N ASP A 34 8.74 -2.65 -15.07
CA ASP A 34 10.04 -3.01 -14.47
C ASP A 34 10.08 -2.71 -12.96
N ALA A 35 9.08 -2.00 -12.42
CA ALA A 35 8.93 -1.68 -10.99
C ALA A 35 8.14 -2.73 -10.18
N VAL A 36 7.82 -3.90 -10.76
CA VAL A 36 6.99 -4.92 -10.09
C VAL A 36 7.61 -5.42 -8.77
N ASP A 37 8.93 -5.61 -8.72
CA ASP A 37 9.60 -6.05 -7.48
C ASP A 37 9.49 -4.96 -6.40
N ASP A 38 9.70 -3.69 -6.77
CA ASP A 38 9.54 -2.55 -5.86
C ASP A 38 8.10 -2.41 -5.35
N ILE A 39 7.11 -2.69 -6.19
CA ILE A 39 5.69 -2.71 -5.83
C ILE A 39 5.42 -3.80 -4.78
N VAL A 40 5.96 -5.00 -4.96
CA VAL A 40 5.80 -6.10 -4.01
C VAL A 40 6.43 -5.73 -2.65
N ASP A 41 7.64 -5.17 -2.65
CA ASP A 41 8.32 -4.72 -1.44
C ASP A 41 7.54 -3.61 -0.72
N ALA A 42 7.02 -2.63 -1.46
CA ALA A 42 6.20 -1.55 -0.91
C ALA A 42 4.88 -2.08 -0.30
N VAL A 43 4.22 -3.05 -0.93
CA VAL A 43 3.01 -3.70 -0.37
C VAL A 43 3.33 -4.43 0.94
N GLN A 44 4.45 -5.15 1.01
CA GLN A 44 4.88 -5.80 2.25
C GLN A 44 5.20 -4.79 3.36
N ALA A 45 5.89 -3.70 3.01
CA ALA A 45 6.18 -2.61 3.95
C ALA A 45 4.89 -1.95 4.48
N ARG A 46 3.89 -1.69 3.62
CA ARG A 46 2.57 -1.20 4.02
C ARG A 46 1.88 -2.13 5.00
N GLN A 47 1.93 -3.45 4.77
CA GLN A 47 1.32 -4.42 5.68
C GLN A 47 1.97 -4.39 7.07
N ALA A 48 3.30 -4.31 7.15
CA ALA A 48 4.01 -4.19 8.43
C ALA A 48 3.66 -2.88 9.17
N LEU A 49 3.41 -1.80 8.44
CA LEU A 49 2.97 -0.52 9.02
C LEU A 49 1.53 -0.59 9.53
N ILE A 50 0.62 -1.25 8.82
CA ILE A 50 -0.76 -1.50 9.25
C ILE A 50 -0.79 -2.19 10.61
N ASP A 51 0.03 -3.21 10.81
CA ASP A 51 0.07 -3.95 12.08
C ASP A 51 0.51 -3.05 13.26
N LYS A 52 1.50 -2.18 13.04
CA LYS A 52 1.94 -1.21 14.04
C LYS A 52 0.86 -0.17 14.35
N ILE A 53 0.19 0.35 13.30
CA ILE A 53 -0.92 1.31 13.44
C ILE A 53 -2.08 0.69 14.21
N ASN A 54 -2.44 -0.56 13.92
CA ASN A 54 -3.47 -1.30 14.64
C ASN A 54 -3.11 -1.46 16.13
N GLY A 55 -1.83 -1.69 16.44
CA GLY A 55 -1.32 -1.70 17.81
C GLY A 55 -1.50 -0.35 18.52
N LEU A 56 -1.19 0.76 17.82
CA LEU A 56 -1.43 2.11 18.35
C LEU A 56 -2.90 2.41 18.56
N ASP A 57 -3.76 2.00 17.64
CA ASP A 57 -5.20 2.23 17.76
C ASP A 57 -5.79 1.55 18.99
N ARG A 58 -5.33 0.32 19.31
CA ARG A 58 -5.71 -0.35 20.57
C ARG A 58 -5.21 0.40 21.80
N ARG A 59 -3.97 0.92 21.79
CA ARG A 59 -3.41 1.71 22.90
C ARG A 59 -4.19 3.03 23.11
N ILE A 60 -4.53 3.71 22.02
CA ILE A 60 -5.33 4.94 22.03
C ILE A 60 -6.75 4.65 22.56
N ALA A 61 -7.39 3.58 22.11
CA ALA A 61 -8.70 3.16 22.60
C ALA A 61 -8.69 2.84 24.10
N SER A 62 -7.66 2.12 24.57
CA SER A 62 -7.49 1.80 25.99
C SER A 62 -7.40 3.05 26.88
N ILE A 63 -6.74 4.13 26.42
CA ILE A 63 -6.77 5.41 27.15
C ILE A 63 -8.20 5.95 27.25
N GLY A 64 -8.96 5.88 26.16
CA GLY A 64 -10.36 6.30 26.12
C GLY A 64 -11.24 5.56 27.13
N GLU A 65 -11.06 4.25 27.23
CA GLU A 65 -11.86 3.36 28.08
C GLU A 65 -11.48 3.43 29.57
N ALA A 66 -10.25 3.86 29.89
CA ALA A 66 -9.73 3.82 31.25
C ALA A 66 -10.38 4.81 32.22
N SER A 67 -10.95 5.93 31.75
CA SER A 67 -11.59 6.93 32.61
C SER A 67 -12.44 7.93 31.82
N ALA A 68 -13.30 8.69 32.51
CA ALA A 68 -14.07 9.79 31.90
C ALA A 68 -13.16 10.87 31.27
N TYR A 69 -12.04 11.21 31.93
CA TYR A 69 -11.07 12.15 31.34
C TYR A 69 -10.32 11.53 30.15
N GLY A 70 -10.03 10.24 30.20
CA GLY A 70 -9.48 9.47 29.08
C GLY A 70 -10.40 9.48 27.86
N ALA A 71 -11.70 9.21 28.05
CA ALA A 71 -12.71 9.31 27.01
C ALA A 71 -12.76 10.70 26.38
N ARG A 72 -12.68 11.76 27.21
CA ARG A 72 -12.59 13.13 26.71
C ARG A 72 -11.33 13.36 25.87
N CYS A 73 -10.16 12.91 26.33
CA CYS A 73 -8.91 13.00 25.56
C CYS A 73 -8.99 12.25 24.23
N PHE A 74 -9.64 11.07 24.23
CA PHE A 74 -9.88 10.28 23.02
C PHE A 74 -10.74 11.04 22.00
N HIS A 75 -11.85 11.63 22.42
CA HIS A 75 -12.69 12.43 21.53
C HIS A 75 -11.97 13.68 20.98
N ILE A 76 -11.16 14.34 21.81
CA ILE A 76 -10.30 15.45 21.35
C ILE A 76 -9.32 14.98 20.27
N GLY A 77 -8.62 13.86 20.51
CA GLY A 77 -7.68 13.26 19.56
C GLY A 77 -8.32 12.78 18.27
N LYS A 78 -9.61 12.42 18.30
CA LYS A 78 -10.43 12.10 17.13
C LYS A 78 -11.09 13.32 16.49
N ASN A 79 -10.83 14.52 17.00
CA ASN A 79 -11.43 15.79 16.55
C ASN A 79 -12.96 15.80 16.62
N GLN A 80 -13.54 15.13 17.61
CA GLN A 80 -14.98 15.00 17.85
C GLN A 80 -15.45 15.93 18.97
N CYS A 81 -15.01 17.19 18.95
CA CYS A 81 -15.37 18.19 19.95
C CYS A 81 -15.22 19.60 19.37
N ASP A 82 -15.84 20.59 20.03
CA ASP A 82 -15.62 22.00 19.70
C ASP A 82 -14.23 22.45 20.16
N TYR A 83 -13.45 23.02 19.23
CA TYR A 83 -12.10 23.50 19.47
C TYR A 83 -12.07 24.73 20.40
N ALA A 84 -13.08 25.61 20.31
CA ALA A 84 -13.10 26.85 21.08
C ALA A 84 -13.24 26.60 22.59
N GLY A 85 -13.85 25.47 22.97
CA GLY A 85 -14.01 25.05 24.36
C GLY A 85 -12.80 24.32 24.97
N LEU A 86 -11.70 24.17 24.23
CA LEU A 86 -10.52 23.42 24.68
C LEU A 86 -9.49 24.32 25.36
N THR A 87 -8.84 23.80 26.39
CA THR A 87 -7.63 24.42 26.95
C THR A 87 -6.47 24.35 25.96
N GLU A 88 -5.43 25.16 26.13
CA GLU A 88 -4.26 25.16 25.24
C GLU A 88 -3.61 23.78 25.08
N ALA A 89 -3.51 23.02 26.18
CA ALA A 89 -2.96 21.66 26.17
C ALA A 89 -3.84 20.69 25.38
N GLU A 90 -5.16 20.84 25.47
CA GLU A 90 -6.13 20.01 24.74
C GLU A 90 -6.17 20.36 23.25
N GLN A 91 -6.08 21.65 22.93
CA GLN A 91 -5.92 22.09 21.56
C GLN A 91 -4.66 21.52 20.92
N ALA A 92 -3.57 21.32 21.68
CA ALA A 92 -2.37 20.66 21.17
C ALA A 92 -2.66 19.20 20.77
N VAL A 93 -3.44 18.45 21.54
CA VAL A 93 -3.88 17.09 21.17
C VAL A 93 -4.78 17.12 19.94
N PHE A 94 -5.72 18.06 19.90
CA PHE A 94 -6.62 18.25 18.77
C PHE A 94 -5.84 18.49 17.47
N ARG A 95 -4.82 19.36 17.49
CA ARG A 95 -3.99 19.67 16.31
C ARG A 95 -3.21 18.46 15.80
N VAL A 96 -2.68 17.62 16.69
CA VAL A 96 -2.03 16.36 16.27
C VAL A 96 -3.06 15.40 15.67
N GLY A 97 -4.29 15.35 16.21
CA GLY A 97 -5.39 14.61 15.59
C GLY A 97 -5.66 15.07 14.16
N GLN A 98 -5.72 16.38 13.93
CA GLN A 98 -5.91 16.96 12.59
C GLN A 98 -4.78 16.59 11.62
N GLU A 99 -3.54 16.55 12.09
CA GLU A 99 -2.40 16.11 11.28
C GLU A 99 -2.56 14.67 10.82
N VAL A 100 -2.99 13.76 11.71
CA VAL A 100 -3.30 12.37 11.35
C VAL A 100 -4.40 12.32 10.28
N PHE A 101 -5.48 13.08 10.44
CA PHE A 101 -6.55 13.14 9.43
C PHE A 101 -6.06 13.67 8.08
N ALA A 102 -5.22 14.72 8.08
CA ALA A 102 -4.67 15.27 6.87
C ALA A 102 -3.82 14.26 6.10
N ILE A 103 -2.98 13.48 6.81
CA ILE A 103 -2.19 12.40 6.18
C ILE A 103 -3.11 11.30 5.63
N MET A 104 -4.13 10.89 6.39
CA MET A 104 -5.10 9.89 5.93
C MET A 104 -5.85 10.31 4.66
N THR A 105 -6.17 11.60 4.52
CA THR A 105 -6.80 12.13 3.31
C THR A 105 -5.87 12.01 2.10
N ARG A 106 -4.60 12.43 2.23
CA ARG A 106 -3.63 12.32 1.13
C ARG A 106 -3.39 10.87 0.71
N ILE A 107 -3.33 9.95 1.67
CA ILE A 107 -3.24 8.51 1.38
C ILE A 107 -4.42 8.04 0.53
N ARG A 108 -5.65 8.43 0.87
CA ARG A 108 -6.84 8.04 0.09
C ARG A 108 -6.78 8.57 -1.34
N GLU A 109 -6.39 9.84 -1.50
CA GLU A 109 -6.22 10.47 -2.81
C GLU A 109 -5.18 9.73 -3.67
N LEU A 110 -4.08 9.27 -3.06
CA LEU A 110 -3.10 8.41 -3.74
C LEU A 110 -3.67 7.03 -4.08
N GLU A 111 -4.35 6.40 -3.13
CA GLU A 111 -4.91 5.05 -3.28
C GLU A 111 -5.97 4.97 -4.39
N ASP A 112 -6.71 6.05 -4.67
CA ASP A 112 -7.73 6.09 -5.73
C ASP A 112 -7.14 5.83 -7.13
N GLY A 113 -5.89 6.22 -7.38
CA GLY A 113 -5.24 6.07 -8.69
C GLY A 113 -4.51 4.74 -8.91
N ILE A 114 -4.10 4.07 -7.82
CA ILE A 114 -3.25 2.86 -7.88
C ILE A 114 -3.89 1.71 -8.66
N PRO A 115 -5.19 1.36 -8.49
CA PRO A 115 -5.78 0.23 -9.21
C PRO A 115 -5.69 0.36 -10.73
N GLY A 116 -5.84 1.59 -11.26
CA GLY A 116 -5.71 1.84 -12.69
C GLY A 116 -4.29 1.57 -13.20
N LYS A 117 -3.28 2.03 -12.47
CA LYS A 117 -1.87 1.80 -12.80
C LYS A 117 -1.49 0.32 -12.72
N MET A 118 -1.98 -0.39 -11.70
CA MET A 118 -1.78 -1.83 -11.58
C MET A 118 -2.43 -2.62 -12.73
N ALA A 119 -3.58 -2.17 -13.22
CA ALA A 119 -4.23 -2.78 -14.39
C ALA A 119 -3.37 -2.64 -15.66
N VAL A 120 -2.71 -1.48 -15.85
CA VAL A 120 -1.77 -1.25 -16.97
C VAL A 120 -0.59 -2.20 -16.88
N ILE A 121 0.05 -2.32 -15.70
CA ILE A 121 1.16 -3.26 -15.48
C ILE A 121 0.72 -4.71 -15.77
N GLN A 122 -0.45 -5.09 -15.27
CA GLN A 122 -1.01 -6.43 -15.49
C GLN A 122 -1.23 -6.72 -16.98
N GLU A 123 -1.76 -5.76 -17.75
CA GLU A 123 -1.95 -5.89 -19.20
C GLU A 123 -0.62 -6.07 -19.92
N GLN A 124 0.38 -5.23 -19.64
CA GLN A 124 1.71 -5.33 -20.23
C GLN A 124 2.38 -6.68 -19.93
N LEU A 125 2.27 -7.16 -18.67
CA LEU A 125 2.79 -8.47 -18.27
C LEU A 125 2.12 -9.60 -19.05
N GLN A 126 0.78 -9.56 -19.19
CA GLN A 126 0.03 -10.54 -19.99
C GLN A 126 0.46 -10.54 -21.45
N GLU A 127 0.70 -9.37 -22.05
CA GLU A 127 1.21 -9.28 -23.42
C GLU A 127 2.61 -9.88 -23.58
N LYS A 128 3.54 -9.57 -22.66
CA LYS A 128 4.89 -10.17 -22.68
C LYS A 128 4.79 -11.70 -22.58
N ILE A 129 3.94 -12.23 -21.71
CA ILE A 129 3.70 -13.68 -21.58
C ILE A 129 3.14 -14.28 -22.89
N LYS A 130 2.13 -13.64 -23.50
CA LYS A 130 1.56 -14.09 -24.78
C LYS A 130 2.63 -14.14 -25.88
N LYS A 131 3.43 -13.08 -26.03
CA LYS A 131 4.52 -12.99 -27.02
C LYS A 131 5.57 -14.09 -26.79
N ASN A 132 6.00 -14.30 -25.54
CA ASN A 132 6.96 -15.35 -25.20
C ASN A 132 6.42 -16.75 -25.51
N ASN A 133 5.15 -17.02 -25.22
CA ASN A 133 4.52 -18.30 -25.53
C ASN A 133 4.42 -18.56 -27.05
N VAL A 134 4.13 -17.53 -27.85
CA VAL A 134 4.12 -17.63 -29.32
C VAL A 134 5.54 -17.91 -29.84
N ASN A 135 6.54 -17.19 -29.35
CA ASN A 135 7.94 -17.40 -29.73
C ASN A 135 8.46 -18.79 -29.34
N GLY A 136 8.07 -19.30 -28.17
CA GLY A 136 8.38 -20.65 -27.71
C GLY A 136 7.77 -21.72 -28.61
N LYS A 137 6.49 -21.56 -28.99
CA LYS A 137 5.81 -22.45 -29.96
C LYS A 137 6.49 -22.41 -31.33
N PHE A 138 6.77 -21.21 -31.85
CA PHE A 138 7.46 -21.04 -33.13
C PHE A 138 8.86 -21.68 -33.14
N THR A 139 9.63 -21.51 -32.08
CA THR A 139 10.94 -22.16 -31.90
C THR A 139 10.81 -23.68 -31.85
N GLY A 140 9.76 -24.21 -31.20
CA GLY A 140 9.43 -25.63 -31.21
C GLY A 140 9.13 -26.16 -32.61
N TYR A 141 8.31 -25.44 -33.38
CA TYR A 141 8.01 -25.78 -34.78
C TYR A 141 9.25 -25.76 -35.67
N LEU A 142 10.14 -24.76 -35.54
CA LEU A 142 11.40 -24.70 -36.28
C LEU A 142 12.33 -25.88 -35.94
N LYS A 143 12.43 -26.29 -34.67
CA LYS A 143 13.21 -27.47 -34.28
C LYS A 143 12.64 -28.77 -34.86
N GLN A 144 11.30 -28.91 -34.90
CA GLN A 144 10.66 -30.06 -35.56
C GLN A 144 10.90 -30.06 -37.08
N MET A 145 10.84 -28.90 -37.75
CA MET A 145 11.18 -28.79 -39.18
C MET A 145 12.67 -29.08 -39.45
N GLY A 146 13.58 -28.62 -38.58
CA GLY A 146 15.02 -28.91 -38.66
C GLY A 146 15.38 -30.38 -38.40
N GLN A 147 14.56 -31.13 -37.67
CA GLN A 147 14.71 -32.57 -37.48
C GLN A 147 13.99 -33.41 -38.55
N GLY A 148 13.02 -32.86 -39.28
CA GLY A 148 12.30 -33.54 -40.37
C GLY A 148 13.00 -33.55 -41.73
N SER A 149 14.10 -32.81 -41.91
CA SER A 149 14.81 -32.67 -43.20
C SER A 149 15.84 -33.79 -43.48
N LYS A 150 15.97 -34.82 -42.63
CA LYS A 150 16.78 -36.00 -42.94
C LYS A 150 15.89 -37.24 -43.12
N GLY A 151 15.43 -37.43 -44.35
CA GLY A 151 15.03 -38.75 -44.83
C GLY A 151 13.58 -38.89 -45.25
N VAL A 152 13.26 -38.47 -46.48
CA VAL A 152 12.39 -39.27 -47.37
C VAL A 152 12.93 -39.08 -48.79
N LEU A 153 13.94 -39.87 -49.15
CA LEU A 153 14.25 -40.14 -50.55
C LEU A 153 13.06 -40.94 -51.10
N TYR A 154 12.30 -40.32 -52.01
CA TYR A 154 11.25 -41.00 -52.76
C TYR A 154 11.85 -42.18 -53.52
N ASP A 155 11.49 -43.38 -53.09
CA ASP A 155 11.77 -44.62 -53.81
C ASP A 155 10.87 -44.69 -55.06
N LYS A 156 11.39 -44.20 -56.20
CA LYS A 156 10.78 -44.41 -57.51
C LYS A 156 11.19 -45.79 -58.00
N ARG A 157 10.33 -46.78 -57.81
CA ARG A 157 10.45 -48.09 -58.48
C ARG A 157 10.46 -47.92 -59.99
N ARG A 158 11.48 -48.48 -60.65
CA ARG A 158 11.46 -48.86 -62.06
C ARG A 158 12.12 -50.21 -62.20
#